data_AF-A0A2I0HGP2-F1
#
_entry.id   AF-A0A2I0HGP2-F1
#
_cell.length_a   1.000
_cell.length_b   1.000
_cell.length_c   1.000
_cell.angle_alpha   90.00
_cell.angle_beta   90.00
_cell.angle_gamma   90.00
#
_symmetry.space_group_name_H-M   'P 1'
#
loop_
_entity.id
_entity.type
_entity.pdbx_description
1 polymer ?
#
loop_
_entity_poly.entity_id
_entity_poly.type
_entity_poly.pdbx_seq_one_letter_code
_entity_poly.pdbx_strand_id
1 'polypeptide(L)' 'MLTPSNAESLTWLDRRPPESVLFITFGSGGTLTIEQLTELGWGLELSQQRFVWVVRAPTD' A
#
# COMPACT_ATOMS: atom_id res chain seq x y z
N MET A 1 4.36 20.63 -0.37
CA MET A 1 3.21 20.60 0.56
C MET A 1 2.79 19.15 0.68
N LEU A 2 2.94 18.53 1.85
CA LEU A 2 2.40 17.18 2.09
C LEU A 2 0.87 17.30 2.03
N THR A 3 0.20 16.44 1.26
CA THR A 3 -1.26 16.39 1.32
C THR A 3 -1.68 15.91 2.71
N PRO A 4 -2.88 16.27 3.20
CA PRO A 4 -3.36 15.84 4.52
C PRO A 4 -3.27 14.31 4.72
N SER A 5 -3.54 13.54 3.66
CA SER A 5 -3.42 12.06 3.69
C SER A 5 -1.98 11.58 3.90
N ASN A 6 -0.97 12.33 3.45
CA ASN A 6 0.43 11.97 3.63
C ASN A 6 0.87 12.18 5.08
N ALA A 7 0.38 13.23 5.74
CA ALA A 7 0.69 13.49 7.14
C ALA A 7 0.09 12.42 8.07
N GLU A 8 -1.13 11.98 7.79
CA GLU A 8 -1.80 10.90 8.53
C GLU A 8 -1.07 9.56 8.36
N SER A 9 -0.66 9.24 7.13
CA SER A 9 0.08 8.01 6.82
C SER A 9 1.44 7.97 7.53
N LEU A 10 2.17 9.08 7.55
CA LEU A 10 3.44 9.19 8.26
C LEU A 10 3.25 9.07 9.77
N THR A 11 2.24 9.72 10.34
CA THR A 11 1.92 9.61 11.78
C THR A 11 1.56 8.18 12.18
N TRP A 12 0.86 7.44 11.31
CA TRP A 12 0.57 6.03 11.53
C TRP A 12 1.84 5.17 11.47
N LEU A 13 2.77 5.48 10.56
CA LEU A 13 4.03 4.77 10.36
C LEU A 13 4.98 4.98 11.55
N ASP A 14 5.08 6.20 12.07
CA ASP A 14 5.92 6.57 13.22
C ASP A 14 5.60 5.76 14.49
N ARG A 15 4.41 5.15 14.57
CA ARG A 15 3.96 4.34 15.70
C ARG A 15 4.27 2.84 15.53
N ARG A 16 4.97 2.44 14.47
CA ARG A 16 5.29 1.04 14.17
C ARG A 16 6.74 0.72 14.54
N PRO A 17 7.05 -0.53 14.94
CA PRO A 17 8.43 -0.95 15.12
C PRO A 17 9.27 -0.69 13.86
N PRO A 18 10.58 -0.42 13.98
CA PRO A 18 11.47 -0.36 12.83
C PRO A 18 11.37 -1.61 11.96
N GLU A 19 11.49 -1.44 10.64
CA GLU A 19 11.55 -2.55 9.68
C GLU A 19 10.33 -3.50 9.69
N SER A 20 9.17 -3.03 10.20
CA SER A 20 7.98 -3.87 10.41
C SER A 20 6.80 -3.60 9.48
N VAL A 21 6.97 -2.68 8.52
CA VAL A 21 5.92 -2.25 7.58
C VAL A 21 6.42 -2.41 6.14
N LEU A 22 5.65 -3.13 5.32
CA LEU A 22 5.90 -3.26 3.89
C LEU A 22 5.35 -2.03 3.14
N PHE A 23 6.19 -1.38 2.33
CA PHE A 23 5.74 -0.34 1.41
C PHE A 23 5.59 -0.90 -0.01
N ILE A 24 4.40 -0.75 -0.60
CA ILE A 24 4.05 -1.36 -1.88
C ILE A 24 3.63 -0.27 -2.86
N THR A 25 4.35 -0.17 -3.98
CA THR A 25 4.03 0.71 -5.10
C THR A 25 4.53 0.12 -6.41
N PHE A 26 3.76 0.32 -7.48
CA PHE A 26 4.12 -0.06 -8.85
C PHE A 26 4.65 1.14 -9.66
N GLY A 27 5.09 2.19 -8.97
CA GLY A 27 5.61 3.40 -9.60
C GLY A 27 4.53 4.24 -10.29
N SER A 28 4.98 5.25 -11.06
CA SER A 28 4.09 6.24 -11.67
C SER A 28 3.36 5.76 -12.93
N GLY A 29 3.78 4.66 -13.54
CA GLY A 29 3.15 4.07 -14.72
C GLY A 29 2.63 2.65 -14.51
N GLY A 30 2.87 2.03 -13.35
CA GLY A 30 2.40 0.69 -13.06
C GLY A 30 0.96 0.69 -12.57
N THR A 31 0.15 -0.15 -13.19
CA THR A 31 -1.25 -0.44 -12.88
C THR A 31 -1.45 -1.94 -12.98
N LEU A 32 -2.33 -2.48 -12.14
CA LEU A 32 -2.64 -3.91 -12.09
C LEU A 32 -4.00 -4.17 -12.75
N THR A 33 -4.23 -5.39 -13.21
CA THR A 33 -5.60 -5.82 -13.55
C THR A 33 -6.46 -5.95 -12.29
N ILE A 34 -7.78 -6.00 -12.42
CA ILE A 34 -8.68 -6.28 -11.28
C ILE A 34 -8.30 -7.59 -10.60
N GLU A 35 -8.00 -8.64 -11.36
CA GLU A 35 -7.60 -9.94 -10.84
C GLU A 35 -6.31 -9.84 -10.02
N GLN A 36 -5.27 -9.20 -10.57
CA GLN A 36 -4.00 -9.01 -9.87
C GLN A 36 -4.14 -8.16 -8.61
N LEU A 37 -4.97 -7.12 -8.66
CA LEU A 37 -5.28 -6.28 -7.50
C LEU A 37 -5.98 -7.10 -6.39
N THR A 38 -6.90 -7.98 -6.79
CA THR A 38 -7.66 -8.86 -5.89
C THR A 38 -6.75 -9.87 -5.21
N GLU A 39 -5.93 -10.60 -5.99
CA GLU A 39 -5.00 -11.58 -5.45
C GLU A 39 -3.95 -10.94 -4.52
N LEU A 40 -3.44 -9.75 -4.88
CA LEU A 40 -2.53 -9.01 -4.01
C LEU A 40 -3.23 -8.59 -2.70
N GLY A 41 -4.48 -8.13 -2.77
CA GLY A 41 -5.28 -7.78 -1.59
C GLY A 41 -5.44 -8.97 -0.64
N TRP A 42 -5.85 -10.13 -1.16
CA TRP A 42 -5.96 -11.36 -0.37
C TRP A 42 -4.61 -11.80 0.22
N GLY A 43 -3.54 -11.75 -0.57
CA GLY A 43 -2.20 -12.09 -0.11
C GLY A 43 -1.75 -11.21 1.06
N LEU A 44 -2.02 -9.89 0.99
CA LEU A 44 -1.69 -8.96 2.06
C LEU A 44 -2.49 -9.22 3.33
N GLU A 45 -3.79 -9.47 3.21
CA GLU A 45 -4.65 -9.81 4.36
C GLU A 45 -4.19 -11.11 5.05
N LEU A 46 -3.94 -12.16 4.27
CA LEU A 46 -3.50 -13.45 4.79
C LEU A 46 -2.08 -13.41 5.38
N SER A 47 -1.22 -12.50 4.93
CA SER A 47 0.16 -12.36 5.42
C SER A 47 0.26 -11.90 6.88
N GLN A 48 -0.80 -11.26 7.40
CA GLN A 48 -0.83 -10.61 8.72
C GLN A 48 0.31 -9.57 8.92
N GLN A 49 0.92 -9.11 7.83
CA GLN A 49 1.94 -8.06 7.86
C GLN A 49 1.28 -6.69 7.83
N ARG A 50 1.95 -5.71 8.44
CA ARG A 50 1.56 -4.30 8.31
C ARG A 50 2.06 -3.80 6.98
N PHE A 51 1.23 -3.07 6.24
CA PHE A 51 1.62 -2.52 4.95
C PHE A 51 1.04 -1.12 4.72
N VAL A 52 1.71 -0.38 3.85
CA VAL A 52 1.19 0.81 3.19
C VAL A 52 1.22 0.53 1.69
N TRP A 53 0.05 0.54 1.06
CA TRP A 53 -0.10 0.23 -0.34
C TRP A 53 -0.70 1.40 -1.11
N VAL A 54 0.03 1.88 -2.12
CA VAL A 54 -0.46 2.91 -3.05
C VAL A 54 -1.23 2.21 -4.18
N VAL A 55 -2.55 2.18 -4.04
CA VAL A 55 -3.47 1.59 -5.02
C VAL A 55 -3.80 2.59 -6.12
N ARG A 56 -3.98 2.08 -7.35
CA ARG A 56 -4.43 2.84 -8.53
C ARG A 56 -5.57 2.10 -9.20
N ALA A 57 -6.33 2.83 -10.03
CA ALA A 57 -7.40 2.23 -10.82
C ALA A 57 -6.85 1.07 -11.66
N PRO A 58 -7.59 -0.05 -11.75
CA PRO A 58 -7.15 -1.20 -12.53
C PRO A 58 -7.14 -0.86 -14.03
N THR A 59 -6.39 -1.66 -14.80
CA THR A 59 -6.27 -1.48 -16.26
C THR A 59 -7.46 -2.00 -17.05
N ASP A 60 -8.28 -2.85 -16.45
CA ASP A 60 -9.40 -3.58 -17.04
C ASP A 60 -10.63 -3.63 -16.12
#